data_AF-A0A316MF30-F1
#
_entry.id   AF-A0A316MF30-F1
#
_cell.length_a   1.000
_cell.length_b   1.000
_cell.length_c   1.000
_cell.angle_alpha   90.00
_cell.angle_beta   90.00
_cell.angle_gamma   90.00
#
_symmetry.space_group_name_H-M   'P 1'
#
loop_
_entity.id
_entity.type
_entity.pdbx_description
1 polymer ?
#
loop_
_entity_poly.entity_id
_entity_poly.type
_entity_poly.pdbx_seq_one_letter_code
_entity_poly.pdbx_strand_id
1 'polypeptide(L)'
;MTIWVRSQDKTNLIECKTIDVLNRFNEFHVVANYIDFGEAENYNDLGQYTSKRKQIKVLDMIQKHIETYSNKVFQMPQDSEVEV
;
A
#
# COMPACT_ATOMS: atom_id res chain seq x y z
N MET A 1 11.57 0.23 12.30
CA MET A 1 10.23 0.13 12.89
C MET A 1 9.39 -0.72 11.96
N THR A 2 8.74 -1.76 12.46
CA THR A 2 7.98 -2.70 11.63
C THR A 2 6.51 -2.30 11.61
N ILE A 3 5.94 -2.12 10.42
CA ILE A 3 4.50 -1.98 10.20
C ILE A 3 3.96 -3.25 9.54
N TRP A 4 2.77 -3.65 9.94
CA TRP A 4 1.97 -4.68 9.29
C TRP A 4 0.85 -4.00 8.52
N VAL A 5 0.66 -4.37 7.27
CA VAL A 5 -0.45 -3.85 6.46
C VAL A 5 -1.39 -4.99 6.12
N ARG A 6 -2.68 -4.81 6.42
CA ARG A 6 -3.74 -5.71 5.99
C ARG A 6 -4.27 -5.24 4.65
N SER A 7 -4.27 -6.13 3.66
CA SER A 7 -4.68 -5.82 2.29
C SER A 7 -6.12 -5.31 2.22
N GLN A 8 -6.42 -4.62 1.12
CA GLN A 8 -7.72 -4.00 0.87
C GLN A 8 -8.85 -5.03 0.83
N ASP A 9 -8.61 -6.22 0.27
CA ASP A 9 -9.52 -7.37 0.25
C ASP A 9 -9.53 -8.17 1.58
N LYS A 10 -8.68 -7.78 2.54
CA LYS A 10 -8.53 -8.34 3.89
C LYS A 10 -7.99 -9.77 3.96
N THR A 11 -7.52 -10.33 2.85
CA THR A 11 -6.99 -11.69 2.74
C THR A 11 -5.55 -11.81 3.24
N ASN A 12 -4.76 -10.75 3.09
CA ASN A 12 -3.34 -10.75 3.42
C ASN A 12 -3.05 -9.86 4.63
N LEU A 13 -2.15 -10.31 5.50
CA LEU A 13 -1.56 -9.52 6.57
C LEU A 13 -0.03 -9.60 6.39
N ILE A 14 0.57 -8.49 5.97
CA ILE A 14 1.94 -8.46 5.44
C ILE A 14 2.82 -7.63 6.37
N GLU A 15 3.96 -8.18 6.76
CA GLU A 15 5.05 -7.42 7.37
C GLU A 15 5.76 -6.63 6.27
N CYS A 16 5.70 -5.29 6.34
CA CYS A 16 6.23 -4.43 5.29
C CYS A 16 7.64 -3.95 5.64
N LYS A 17 8.62 -4.27 4.78
CA LYS A 17 9.97 -3.70 4.79
C LYS A 17 10.05 -2.43 3.96
N THR A 18 9.36 -2.43 2.82
CA THR A 18 9.14 -1.26 1.95
C THR A 18 7.66 -1.18 1.59
N ILE A 19 7.19 0.02 1.29
CA ILE A 19 5.87 0.29 0.74
C ILE A 19 6.08 1.23 -0.45
N ASP A 20 5.60 0.80 -1.60
CA ASP A 20 5.88 1.40 -2.89
C ASP A 20 4.58 1.61 -3.68
N VAL A 21 4.65 2.43 -4.72
CA VAL A 21 3.53 2.66 -5.64
C VAL A 21 3.87 2.14 -7.03
N LEU A 22 3.00 1.29 -7.57
CA LEU A 22 3.10 0.80 -8.94
C LEU A 22 2.02 1.41 -9.81
N ASN A 23 2.44 1.96 -10.95
CA ASN A 23 1.59 2.61 -11.93
C ASN A 23 1.80 1.94 -13.29
N ARG A 24 0.86 1.08 -13.69
CA ARG A 24 0.94 0.34 -14.97
C ARG A 24 -0.37 0.46 -15.71
N PHE A 25 -0.35 0.96 -16.95
CA PHE A 25 -1.56 0.98 -17.81
C PHE A 25 -2.84 1.52 -17.15
N ASN A 26 -2.72 2.60 -16.34
CA ASN A 26 -3.80 3.18 -15.53
C ASN A 26 -4.30 2.34 -14.35
N GLU A 27 -3.53 1.34 -13.93
CA GLU A 27 -3.71 0.62 -12.68
C GLU A 27 -2.78 1.24 -11.63
N PHE A 28 -3.36 1.70 -10.52
CA PHE A 28 -2.64 2.41 -9.44
C PHE A 28 -2.63 1.55 -8.17
N HIS A 29 -1.57 0.77 -7.98
CA HIS A 29 -1.43 -0.16 -6.85
C HIS A 29 -0.51 0.38 -5.77
N VAL A 30 -0.87 0.16 -4.51
CA VAL A 30 0.07 0.26 -3.39
C VAL A 30 0.57 -1.16 -3.12
N VAL A 31 1.88 -1.34 -3.07
CA VAL A 31 2.50 -2.65 -2.88
C VAL A 31 3.51 -2.62 -1.75
N ALA A 32 3.80 -3.78 -1.17
CA ALA A 32 4.83 -3.95 -0.17
C ALA A 32 5.93 -4.90 -0.65
N ASN A 33 7.12 -4.71 -0.08
CA ASN A 33 8.26 -5.59 -0.29
C ASN A 33 8.60 -5.76 -1.78
N TYR A 34 8.54 -4.66 -2.53
CA TYR A 34 8.83 -4.68 -3.96
C TYR A 34 10.31 -5.03 -4.19
N ILE A 35 10.53 -6.04 -5.03
CA ILE A 35 11.86 -6.47 -5.47
C ILE A 35 11.84 -6.59 -6.99
N ASP A 36 12.77 -5.90 -7.63
CA ASP A 36 12.98 -5.92 -9.07
C ASP A 36 14.20 -6.77 -9.42
N PHE A 37 13.99 -7.85 -10.18
CA PHE A 37 15.03 -8.71 -10.72
C PHE A 37 15.26 -8.49 -12.23
N GLY A 38 14.78 -7.39 -12.79
CA GLY A 38 14.89 -7.03 -14.21
C GLY A 38 13.87 -7.77 -15.09
N GLU A 39 13.91 -9.10 -15.11
CA GLU A 39 12.98 -9.93 -15.91
C GLU A 39 11.69 -10.28 -15.15
N ALA A 40 11.71 -10.16 -13.81
CA ALA A 40 10.58 -10.43 -12.96
C ALA A 40 10.55 -9.47 -11.78
N GLU A 41 9.34 -9.06 -11.42
CA GLU A 41 9.09 -8.28 -10.23
C GLU A 41 8.32 -9.14 -9.24
N ASN A 42 8.67 -9.02 -7.97
CA ASN A 42 7.96 -9.68 -6.89
C ASN A 42 7.56 -8.64 -5.87
N TYR A 43 6.28 -8.65 -5.50
CA TYR A 43 5.73 -7.74 -4.52
C TYR A 43 4.48 -8.35 -3.89
N ASN A 44 4.12 -7.85 -2.71
CA ASN A 44 2.82 -8.12 -2.11
C ASN A 44 1.86 -7.00 -2.47
N ASP A 45 0.80 -7.31 -3.22
CA ASP A 45 -0.25 -6.32 -3.50
C ASP A 45 -1.03 -5.99 -2.21
N LEU A 46 -1.10 -4.70 -1.87
CA LEU A 46 -1.84 -4.22 -0.71
C LEU A 46 -3.22 -3.69 -1.11
N GLY A 47 -3.37 -3.18 -2.32
CA GLY A 47 -4.64 -2.62 -2.79
C GLY A 47 -4.50 -1.75 -4.03
N GLN A 48 -5.62 -1.61 -4.74
CA GLN A 48 -5.73 -0.85 -5.98
C GLN A 48 -6.63 0.38 -5.80
N TYR A 49 -6.30 1.45 -6.52
CA TYR A 49 -7.05 2.69 -6.54
C TYR A 49 -7.35 3.16 -7.95
N THR A 50 -8.44 3.91 -8.10
CA THR A 50 -8.94 4.44 -9.38
C THR A 50 -8.13 5.60 -9.93
N SER A 51 -7.25 6.20 -9.11
CA SER A 51 -6.39 7.30 -9.55
C SER A 51 -5.07 7.35 -8.79
N LYS A 52 -4.05 7.89 -9.45
CA LYS A 52 -2.75 8.22 -8.84
C LYS A 52 -2.88 9.08 -7.58
N ARG A 53 -3.81 10.05 -7.57
CA ARG A 53 -4.02 10.93 -6.40
C ARG A 53 -4.49 10.14 -5.19
N LYS A 54 -5.40 9.18 -5.37
CA LYS A 54 -5.89 8.33 -4.28
C LYS A 54 -4.78 7.41 -3.75
N GLN A 55 -4.03 6.78 -4.66
CA GLN A 55 -2.88 5.95 -4.31
C GLN A 55 -1.83 6.73 -3.49
N ILE A 56 -1.47 7.95 -3.91
CA ILE A 56 -0.54 8.81 -3.14
C ILE A 56 -1.14 9.17 -1.78
N LYS A 57 -2.42 9.54 -1.71
CA LYS A 57 -3.08 9.85 -0.44
C LYS A 57 -3.04 8.68 0.54
N VAL A 58 -3.15 7.44 0.05
CA VAL A 58 -3.02 6.24 0.90
C VAL A 58 -1.61 6.09 1.44
N LEU A 59 -0.59 6.39 0.63
CA LEU A 59 0.80 6.42 1.10
C LEU A 59 0.98 7.45 2.23
N ASP A 60 0.37 8.64 2.10
CA ASP A 60 0.36 9.66 3.17
C ASP A 60 -0.35 9.17 4.44
N MET A 61 -1.47 8.44 4.29
CA MET A 61 -2.20 7.84 5.43
C MET A 61 -1.36 6.81 6.17
N ILE A 62 -0.62 5.97 5.44
CA ILE A 62 0.30 4.99 6.02
C ILE A 62 1.45 5.71 6.73
N GLN A 63 2.05 6.72 6.10
CA GLN A 63 3.12 7.52 6.73
C GLN A 63 2.64 8.13 8.04
N LYS A 64 1.47 8.78 8.05
CA LYS A 64 0.88 9.37 9.25
C LYS A 64 0.61 8.31 10.32
N HIS A 65 0.17 7.11 9.95
CA HIS A 65 -0.04 6.01 10.89
C HIS A 65 1.26 5.58 11.58
N ILE A 66 2.36 5.50 10.81
CA ILE A 66 3.71 5.19 11.31
C ILE A 66 4.20 6.29 12.27
N GLU A 67 4.09 7.55 11.87
CA GLU A 67 4.57 8.71 12.65
C GLU A 67 3.82 8.89 13.97
N THR A 68 2.54 8.51 14.02
CA THR A 68 1.69 8.67 15.22
C THR A 68 1.76 7.49 16.19
N TYR A 69 2.55 6.44 15.88
CA TYR A 69 2.70 5.22 16.70
C TYR A 69 1.36 4.61 17.14
N SER A 70 0.30 4.82 16.37
CA SER A 70 -1.08 4.56 16.82
C SER A 70 -1.39 3.07 16.96
N ASN A 71 -0.79 2.23 16.11
CA ASN A 71 -0.80 0.77 16.18
C ASN A 71 0.29 0.21 15.26
N LYS A 72 0.57 -1.09 15.36
CA LYS A 72 1.50 -1.77 14.43
C LYS A 72 0.82 -2.25 13.14
N VAL A 73 -0.51 -2.21 13.08
CA VAL A 73 -1.30 -2.75 11.96
C VAL A 73 -2.11 -1.62 11.32
N PHE A 74 -1.91 -1.43 10.02
CA PHE A 74 -2.69 -0.54 9.18
C PHE A 74 -3.62 -1.35 8.28
N GLN A 75 -4.90 -1.01 8.27
CA GLN A 75 -5.86 -1.59 7.33
C GLN A 75 -5.92 -0.70 6.09
N MET A 76 -5.68 -1.28 4.91
CA MET A 76 -5.84 -0.57 3.64
C MET A 76 -7.30 -0.12 3.45
N PRO A 77 -7.53 1.15 3.11
CA PRO A 77 -8.87 1.65 2.81
C PRO A 77 -9.36 1.14 1.45
N GLN A 78 -10.67 1.09 1.28
CA GLN A 78 -11.32 0.91 -0.01
C GLN A 78 -11.15 2.17 -0.87
N ASP A 79 -11.20 2.02 -2.19
CA ASP A 79 -11.12 3.17 -3.11
C ASP A 79 -12.17 4.25 -2.80
N SER A 80 -13.39 3.84 -2.42
CA SER A 80 -14.47 4.76 -2.06
C SER A 80 -14.24 5.52 -0.74
N GLU A 81 -13.32 5.07 0.10
CA GLU A 81 -12.97 5.72 1.38
C GLU A 81 -11.87 6.78 1.20
N VAL A 82 -11.26 6.85 0.02
CA VAL A 82 -10.17 7.78 -0.30
C VAL A 82 -10.69 8.95 -1.13
N GLU A 83 -11.03 10.05 -0.48
CA GLU A 83 -11.47 11.31 -1.12
C GLU A 83 -10.26 12.18 -1.54
N VAL A 84 -10.26 12.85 -2.69
CA VAL A 84 -9.08 13.58 -3.23
C VAL A 84 -9.39 14.98 -3.73
#